data_AF-A0A5R2MY37-F1
#
_entry.id   AF-A0A5R2MY37-F1
#
_cell.length_a   1.000
_cell.length_b   1.000
_cell.length_c   1.000
_cell.angle_alpha   90.00
_cell.angle_beta   90.00
_cell.angle_gamma   90.00
#
_symmetry.space_group_name_H-M   'P 1'
#
loop_
_entity.id
_entity.type
_entity.pdbx_description
1 polymer ?
#
loop_
_entity_poly.entity_id
_entity_poly.type
_entity_poly.pdbx_seq_one_letter_code
_entity_poly.pdbx_strand_id
1 'polypeptide(L)'
;SGEMTRDQVASEKSKVRLDTASAHDEALGWSELPKEFLDLVSRSLRLQALVKRMDEEIYGGVMNDAPSAVRRANPVSDQISLLNTAFARG
;
A
#
# COMPACT_ATOMS: atom_id res chain seq x y z
N SER A 1 0.87 16.12 -22.75
CA SER A 1 0.60 15.90 -21.32
C SER A 1 1.73 15.08 -20.77
N GLY A 2 2.48 15.54 -19.77
CA GLY A 2 3.65 14.83 -19.21
C GLY A 2 3.25 13.57 -18.42
N GLU A 3 2.44 12.70 -19.03
CA GLU A 3 1.92 11.49 -18.41
C GLU A 3 2.98 10.40 -18.54
N MET A 4 3.55 10.02 -17.39
CA MET A 4 4.42 8.87 -17.30
C MET A 4 3.60 7.59 -17.46
N THR A 5 4.12 6.64 -18.23
CA THR A 5 3.51 5.31 -18.32
C THR A 5 3.70 4.55 -17.00
N ARG A 6 2.87 3.53 -16.76
CA ARG A 6 2.93 2.70 -15.56
C ARG A 6 4.33 2.13 -15.30
N ASP A 7 4.99 1.67 -16.37
CA ASP A 7 6.34 1.09 -16.31
C ASP A 7 7.41 2.15 -16.01
N GLN A 8 7.24 3.36 -16.53
CA GLN A 8 8.11 4.49 -16.18
C GLN A 8 7.97 4.87 -14.70
N VAL A 9 6.75 4.90 -14.16
CA VAL A 9 6.52 5.16 -12.74
C VAL A 9 7.18 4.08 -11.87
N ALA A 10 7.07 2.80 -12.25
CA ALA A 10 7.74 1.71 -11.53
C ALA A 10 9.28 1.84 -11.58
N SER A 11 9.84 2.19 -12.74
CA SER A 11 11.27 2.46 -12.90
C SER A 11 11.74 3.61 -12.02
N GLU A 12 11.02 4.74 -11.98
CA GLU A 12 11.37 5.87 -11.12
C GLU A 12 11.28 5.50 -9.63
N LYS A 13 10.25 4.77 -9.22
CA LYS A 13 10.12 4.30 -7.82
C LYS A 13 11.26 3.38 -7.39
N SER A 14 11.76 2.53 -8.29
CA SER A 14 12.88 1.62 -7.98
C SER A 14 14.21 2.35 -7.71
N LYS A 15 14.35 3.61 -8.15
CA LYS A 15 15.51 4.45 -7.87
C LYS A 15 15.56 4.93 -6.42
N VAL A 16 14.44 4.84 -5.71
CA VAL A 16 14.31 5.26 -4.32
C VAL A 16 14.25 4.02 -3.43
N ARG A 17 15.30 3.79 -2.64
CA ARG A 17 15.33 2.73 -1.63
C ARG A 17 14.56 3.16 -0.39
N LEU A 18 13.32 2.67 -0.25
CA LEU A 18 12.46 2.86 0.93
C LEU A 18 12.60 1.72 1.96
N ASP A 19 13.51 0.79 1.66
CA ASP A 19 13.80 -0.48 2.31
C ASP A 19 15.20 -0.47 2.97
N THR A 20 15.99 0.59 2.75
CA THR A 20 17.12 0.91 3.63
C THR A 20 16.56 1.06 5.04
N ALA A 21 16.96 0.15 5.94
CA ALA A 21 16.61 0.17 7.35
C ALA A 21 16.68 1.61 7.85
N SER A 22 15.51 2.18 8.08
CA SER A 22 15.37 3.51 8.62
C SER A 22 16.27 3.62 9.84
N ALA A 23 17.06 4.68 9.91
CA ALA A 23 18.01 4.91 10.99
C ALA A 23 17.36 4.50 12.31
N HIS A 24 17.80 3.36 12.83
CA HIS A 24 17.10 2.72 13.94
C HIS A 24 17.23 3.64 15.14
N ASP A 25 16.16 3.71 15.90
CA ASP A 25 16.06 4.34 17.20
C ASP A 25 17.14 3.82 18.18
N GLU A 26 17.71 2.65 17.85
CA GLU A 26 18.77 1.93 18.54
C GLU A 26 20.19 2.38 18.14
N ALA A 27 20.34 3.33 17.20
CA ALA A 27 21.63 3.85 16.82
C ALA A 27 22.29 4.59 18.01
N LEU A 28 23.59 4.38 18.19
CA LEU A 28 24.35 5.03 19.25
C LEU A 28 24.28 6.56 19.08
N GLY A 29 23.84 7.28 20.11
CA GLY A 29 23.65 8.73 20.06
C GLY A 29 22.33 9.20 19.43
N TRP A 30 21.39 8.31 19.09
CA TRP A 30 20.09 8.68 18.52
C TRP A 30 19.31 9.66 19.42
N SER A 31 19.34 9.43 20.74
CA SER A 31 18.70 10.30 21.73
C SER A 31 19.36 11.66 21.90
N GLU A 32 20.59 11.84 21.40
CA GLU A 32 21.35 13.09 21.47
C GLU A 32 21.10 13.99 20.24
N LEU A 33 20.39 13.48 19.23
CA LEU A 33 20.08 14.23 18.03
C LEU A 33 19.08 15.36 18.30
N PRO A 34 19.11 16.45 17.51
CA PRO A 34 18.16 17.54 17.65
C PRO A 34 16.71 17.05 17.51
N LYS A 35 15.84 17.53 18.41
CA LYS A 35 14.42 17.14 18.41
C LYS A 35 13.73 17.38 17.07
N GLU A 36 14.02 18.49 16.40
CA GLU A 36 13.44 18.80 15.09
C GLU A 36 13.83 17.77 14.02
N PHE A 37 15.05 17.23 14.10
CA PHE A 37 15.50 16.16 13.21
C PHE A 37 14.75 14.86 13.48
N LEU A 38 14.61 14.47 14.76
CA LEU A 38 13.85 13.28 15.16
C LEU A 38 12.37 13.37 14.74
N ASP A 39 11.77 14.56 14.86
CA ASP A 39 10.41 14.82 14.40
C ASP A 39 10.29 14.70 12.87
N LEU A 40 11.28 15.20 12.12
CA LEU A 40 11.32 15.08 10.67
C LEU A 40 11.44 13.62 10.23
N VAL A 41 12.32 12.84 10.86
CA VAL A 41 12.45 11.41 10.62
C VAL A 41 11.12 10.69 10.93
N SER A 42 10.52 10.96 12.07
CA SER A 42 9.24 10.36 12.45
C SER A 42 8.13 10.63 11.41
N ARG A 43 8.08 11.86 10.87
CA ARG A 43 7.13 12.23 9.81
C ARG A 43 7.44 11.55 8.49
N SER A 44 8.72 11.44 8.11
CA SER A 44 9.11 10.79 6.86
C SER A 44 8.76 9.30 6.89
N LEU A 45 8.95 8.60 8.00
CA LEU A 45 8.57 7.18 8.15
C LEU A 45 7.07 6.95 8.01
N ARG A 46 6.25 7.82 8.61
CA ARG A 46 4.78 7.76 8.46
C ARG A 46 4.37 7.99 7.01
N LEU A 47 4.98 8.96 6.34
CA LEU A 47 4.70 9.25 4.93
C LEU A 47 5.11 8.07 4.04
N GLN A 48 6.27 7.47 4.28
CA GLN A 48 6.73 6.28 3.56
C GLN A 48 5.76 5.09 3.74
N ALA A 49 5.28 4.84 4.96
CA ALA A 49 4.29 3.80 5.22
C ALA A 49 2.96 4.05 4.47
N LEU A 50 2.51 5.32 4.44
CA LEU A 50 1.31 5.71 3.69
C LEU A 50 1.49 5.48 2.18
N VAL A 51 2.62 5.92 1.62
CA VAL A 51 2.93 5.75 0.18
C VAL A 51 3.03 4.26 -0.19
N LYS A 52 3.67 3.43 0.64
CA LYS A 52 3.73 1.97 0.42
C LYS A 52 2.34 1.35 0.35
N ARG A 53 1.45 1.71 1.30
CA ARG A 53 0.06 1.24 1.28
C ARG A 53 -0.70 1.71 0.05
N MET A 54 -0.56 2.98 -0.33
CA MET A 54 -1.19 3.50 -1.55
C MET A 54 -0.68 2.77 -2.80
N ASP A 55 0.62 2.46 -2.83
CA ASP A 55 1.22 1.69 -3.92
C ASP A 55 0.69 0.26 -3.96
N GLU A 56 0.52 -0.41 -2.83
CA GLU A 56 -0.11 -1.72 -2.77
C GLU A 56 -1.57 -1.68 -3.23
N GLU A 57 -2.34 -0.65 -2.86
CA GLU A 57 -3.73 -0.48 -3.29
C GLU A 57 -3.83 -0.22 -4.82
N ILE A 58 -2.90 0.55 -5.39
CA ILE A 58 -2.91 0.91 -6.82
C ILE A 58 -2.28 -0.19 -7.70
N TYR A 59 -1.21 -0.83 -7.22
CA TYR A 59 -0.38 -1.74 -8.00
C TYR A 59 -0.44 -3.21 -7.54
N GLY A 60 -0.73 -3.48 -6.26
CA GLY A 60 -0.73 -4.82 -5.66
C GLY A 60 -1.93 -5.70 -6.04
N GLY A 61 -3.01 -5.13 -6.57
CA GLY A 61 -4.16 -5.88 -7.09
C GLY A 61 -3.86 -6.75 -8.33
N VAL A 62 -2.70 -6.58 -8.97
CA VAL A 62 -2.33 -7.33 -10.19
C VAL A 62 -1.48 -8.58 -9.88
N MET A 63 -0.95 -8.71 -8.66
CA MET A 63 -0.09 -9.85 -8.26
C MET A 63 -0.72 -10.80 -7.23
N ASN A 64 -1.87 -10.45 -6.64
CA ASN A 64 -2.57 -11.27 -5.66
C ASN A 64 -3.74 -12.07 -6.27
N ASP A 65 -3.47 -12.80 -7.35
CA ASP A 65 -4.32 -13.94 -7.77
C ASP A 65 -3.90 -15.24 -7.05
N ALA A 66 -3.34 -15.11 -5.84
CA ALA A 66 -3.29 -16.17 -4.85
C ALA A 66 -4.45 -15.96 -3.87
N PRO A 67 -5.24 -17.01 -3.54
CA PRO A 67 -6.49 -16.86 -2.81
C PRO A 67 -6.20 -16.52 -1.35
N SER A 68 -6.04 -15.24 -1.05
CA SER A 68 -6.18 -14.75 0.31
C SER A 68 -7.66 -14.80 0.64
N ALA A 69 -8.01 -15.81 1.43
CA ALA A 69 -9.31 -16.01 2.01
C ALA A 69 -9.85 -14.68 2.58
N VAL A 70 -11.14 -14.45 2.35
CA VAL A 70 -11.89 -13.24 2.69
C VAL A 70 -11.64 -12.07 1.74
N ARG A 71 -11.94 -12.29 0.45
CA ARG A 71 -12.68 -11.26 -0.30
C ARG A 71 -13.81 -10.82 0.62
N ARG A 72 -13.80 -9.55 1.05
CA ARG A 72 -14.95 -8.90 1.68
C ARG A 72 -16.12 -9.12 0.73
N ALA A 73 -16.93 -10.12 1.01
CA ALA A 73 -18.14 -10.40 0.24
C ALA A 73 -18.97 -9.12 0.33
N ASN A 74 -19.17 -8.47 -0.81
CA ASN A 74 -20.02 -7.30 -0.87
C ASN A 74 -21.45 -7.79 -0.58
N PRO A 75 -22.08 -7.37 0.53
CA PRO A 75 -23.38 -7.89 0.93
C PRO A 75 -24.46 -7.66 -0.15
N VAL A 76 -24.28 -6.65 -1.00
CA VAL A 76 -25.14 -6.41 -2.17
C VAL A 76 -24.93 -7.46 -3.26
N SER A 77 -23.70 -7.89 -3.49
CA SER A 77 -23.38 -8.97 -4.46
C SER A 77 -23.95 -10.31 -4.03
N ASP A 78 -23.96 -10.59 -2.72
CA ASP A 78 -24.56 -11.80 -2.17
C ASP A 78 -26.08 -11.79 -2.34
N GLN A 79 -26.72 -10.63 -2.14
CA GLN A 79 -28.16 -10.46 -2.36
C GLN A 79 -28.55 -10.61 -3.84
N ILE A 80 -27.76 -10.05 -4.76
CA ILE A 80 -27.99 -10.22 -6.21
C ILE A 80 -27.84 -11.70 -6.61
N SER A 81 -26.85 -12.39 -6.04
CA SER A 81 -26.64 -13.83 -6.29
C SER A 81 -27.79 -14.68 -5.75
N LEU A 82 -28.34 -14.30 -4.58
CA LEU A 82 -29.51 -14.95 -4.00
C LEU A 82 -30.76 -14.75 -4.88
N LEU A 83 -31.01 -13.53 -5.35
CA LEU A 83 -32.12 -13.22 -6.26
C LEU A 83 -32.00 -14.00 -7.57
N ASN A 84 -30.81 -13.99 -8.19
CA ASN A 84 -30.58 -14.75 -9.41
C ASN A 84 -30.80 -16.25 -9.18
N THR A 85 -30.34 -16.80 -8.06
CA THR A 85 -30.55 -18.23 -7.77
C THR A 85 -32.02 -18.57 -7.50
N ALA A 86 -32.75 -17.69 -6.82
CA ALA A 86 -34.17 -17.87 -6.50
C ALA A 86 -35.07 -17.75 -7.73
N PHE A 87 -34.69 -16.93 -8.72
CA PHE A 87 -35.54 -16.61 -9.87
C PHE A 87 -35.01 -17.11 -11.24
N ALA A 88 -33.81 -17.70 -11.34
CA ALA A 88 -33.25 -18.20 -12.61
C ALA A 88 -33.89 -19.49 -13.15
N ARG A 89 -34.87 -20.06 -12.44
CA ARG A 89 -35.74 -21.13 -12.96
C ARG A 89 -37.20 -20.65 -12.90
N GLY A 90 -37.52 -19.70 -13.78
CA GLY A 90 -38.87 -19.23 -14.09
C GLY A 90 -38.99 -18.97 -15.58
#